data_AF-A0AAD7E7U0-F1
#
_entry.id   AF-A0AAD7E7U0-F1
#
_cell.length_a   1.000
_cell.length_b   1.000
_cell.length_c   1.000
_cell.angle_alpha   90.00
_cell.angle_beta   90.00
_cell.angle_gamma   90.00
#
_symmetry.space_group_name_H-M   'P 1'
#
loop_
_entity.id
_entity.type
_entity.pdbx_description
1 polymer ?
#
loop_
_entity_poly.entity_id
_entity_poly.type
_entity_poly.pdbx_seq_one_letter_code
_entity_poly.pdbx_strand_id
1 'polypeptide(L)'
;MPSQSTLNADEKNKVKAAIPPASNKILFATLARIYYAHPQPNEWSYAGLQGALAFVRDTSKNTQSFQLVDLDGTRGVIWQFEVYKGLEYYPDRAFFHSFAADECMVGFVFADEREAKTLWEKVTKNLKKDLKSKPASEKKKKASKGGKIDKSMISGPASGSFVHVAHMGYDEDQGFTSTGVDPSWTAFLGQLENSGIDKKVIAQEMEFIKDFARKHTAQQAQAAKEPKKPKPPPPPSRRTHAANDSTSSSITPAPPPPPP
;
A
#
# COMPACT_ATOMS: atom_id res chain seq x y z
N MET A 1 -8.63 15.97 -36.61
CA MET A 1 -10.03 16.34 -36.34
C MET A 1 -10.19 16.60 -34.85
N PRO A 2 -11.08 17.50 -34.40
CA PRO A 2 -11.36 17.68 -32.97
C PRO A 2 -11.97 16.40 -32.39
N SER A 3 -11.60 16.06 -31.15
CA SER A 3 -12.15 14.87 -30.47
C SER A 3 -13.57 15.14 -29.99
N GLN A 4 -14.55 14.74 -30.79
CA GLN A 4 -15.96 14.73 -30.38
C GLN A 4 -16.13 13.74 -29.23
N SER A 5 -16.72 14.22 -28.14
CA SER A 5 -17.01 13.42 -26.94
C SER A 5 -18.27 12.58 -27.16
N THR A 6 -18.34 11.39 -26.53
CA THR A 6 -19.47 10.45 -26.71
C THR A 6 -20.81 11.05 -26.25
N LEU A 7 -20.78 11.86 -25.20
CA LEU A 7 -21.98 12.45 -24.63
C LEU A 7 -22.47 13.65 -25.47
N ASN A 8 -23.74 13.70 -25.82
CA ASN A 8 -24.37 14.82 -26.51
C ASN A 8 -24.67 16.00 -25.55
N ALA A 9 -25.33 17.06 -26.04
CA ALA A 9 -25.61 18.26 -25.26
C ALA A 9 -26.59 18.00 -24.10
N ASP A 10 -27.64 17.22 -24.34
CA ASP A 10 -28.71 16.96 -23.38
C ASP A 10 -28.30 15.92 -22.33
N GLU A 11 -27.52 14.91 -22.73
CA GLU A 11 -26.84 13.99 -21.81
C GLU A 11 -25.89 14.73 -20.87
N LYS A 12 -25.10 15.68 -21.41
CA LYS A 12 -24.26 16.59 -20.61
C LYS A 12 -25.08 17.47 -19.67
N ASN A 13 -26.35 17.77 -19.99
CA ASN A 13 -27.24 18.50 -19.10
C ASN A 13 -27.87 17.59 -18.03
N LYS A 14 -28.28 16.35 -18.37
CA LYS A 14 -28.68 15.32 -17.40
C LYS A 14 -27.58 15.08 -16.35
N VAL A 15 -26.32 14.93 -16.78
CA VAL A 15 -25.17 14.75 -15.87
C VAL A 15 -24.98 15.94 -14.91
N LYS A 16 -25.09 17.19 -15.40
CA LYS A 16 -24.98 18.38 -14.54
C LYS A 16 -26.15 18.52 -13.55
N ALA A 17 -27.35 18.09 -13.94
CA ALA A 17 -28.53 18.10 -13.08
C ALA A 17 -28.42 17.02 -11.98
N ALA A 18 -27.93 15.83 -12.34
CA ALA A 18 -27.74 14.72 -11.40
C ALA A 18 -26.55 14.93 -10.44
N ILE A 19 -25.55 15.74 -10.80
CA ILE A 19 -24.32 15.95 -10.02
C ILE A 19 -24.14 17.47 -9.75
N PRO A 20 -24.79 18.03 -8.69
CA PRO A 20 -24.88 19.47 -8.49
C PRO A 20 -23.52 20.15 -8.25
N PRO A 21 -23.19 21.24 -8.96
CA PRO A 21 -21.85 21.85 -8.96
C PRO A 21 -21.48 22.60 -7.66
N ALA A 22 -22.43 22.80 -6.74
CA ALA A 22 -22.20 23.49 -5.47
C ALA A 22 -21.25 22.70 -4.53
N SER A 23 -21.37 21.37 -4.51
CA SER A 23 -20.56 20.46 -3.71
C SER A 23 -19.72 19.48 -4.55
N ASN A 24 -19.87 19.46 -5.87
CA ASN A 24 -19.21 18.50 -6.75
C ASN A 24 -18.47 19.17 -7.90
N LYS A 25 -17.24 18.71 -8.17
CA LYS A 25 -16.50 19.03 -9.39
C LYS A 25 -16.35 17.78 -10.25
N ILE A 26 -17.12 17.71 -11.33
CA ILE A 26 -16.93 16.72 -12.40
C ILE A 26 -15.54 16.96 -13.03
N LEU A 27 -14.68 15.94 -13.00
CA LEU A 27 -13.34 15.94 -13.58
C LEU A 27 -13.37 15.37 -15.01
N PHE A 28 -14.27 14.43 -15.27
CA PHE A 28 -14.60 13.90 -16.59
C PHE A 28 -15.96 13.18 -16.55
N ALA A 29 -16.59 12.99 -17.71
CA ALA A 29 -17.74 12.12 -17.91
C ALA A 29 -17.69 11.50 -19.32
N THR A 30 -18.09 10.25 -19.45
CA THR A 30 -18.05 9.44 -20.69
C THR A 30 -19.14 8.38 -20.66
N LEU A 31 -19.62 7.89 -21.81
CA LEU A 31 -20.62 6.83 -21.89
C LEU A 31 -19.98 5.46 -21.56
N ALA A 32 -20.53 4.75 -20.56
CA ALA A 32 -19.99 3.47 -20.10
C ALA A 32 -21.07 2.50 -19.56
N ARG A 33 -20.65 1.24 -19.38
CA ARG A 33 -21.40 0.13 -18.75
C ARG A 33 -20.61 -0.46 -17.59
N ILE A 34 -21.31 -0.91 -16.53
CA ILE A 34 -20.69 -1.53 -15.36
C ILE A 34 -20.85 -3.05 -15.41
N TYR A 35 -19.77 -3.75 -15.06
CA TYR A 35 -19.67 -5.20 -14.93
C TYR A 35 -19.12 -5.55 -13.55
N TYR A 36 -19.45 -6.74 -13.06
CA TYR A 36 -18.93 -7.30 -11.81
C TYR A 36 -18.37 -8.71 -12.03
N ALA A 37 -17.30 -9.05 -11.31
CA ALA A 37 -16.82 -10.43 -11.18
C ALA A 37 -17.60 -11.16 -10.06
N HIS A 38 -18.93 -11.21 -10.20
CA HIS A 38 -19.87 -11.78 -9.24
C HIS A 38 -21.14 -12.27 -9.97
N PRO A 39 -21.70 -13.45 -9.65
CA PRO A 39 -21.33 -14.36 -8.55
C PRO A 39 -20.09 -15.23 -8.81
N GLN A 40 -19.54 -15.25 -10.03
CA GLN A 40 -18.32 -15.99 -10.34
C GLN A 40 -17.10 -15.04 -10.38
N PRO A 41 -16.10 -15.17 -9.49
CA PRO A 41 -14.92 -14.28 -9.46
C PRO A 41 -14.05 -14.32 -10.73
N ASN A 42 -14.21 -15.35 -11.57
CA ASN A 42 -13.45 -15.54 -12.81
C ASN A 42 -14.21 -15.09 -14.07
N GLU A 43 -15.45 -14.61 -13.97
CA GLU A 43 -16.28 -14.22 -15.11
C GLU A 43 -16.93 -12.84 -14.92
N TRP A 44 -16.87 -12.01 -15.96
CA TRP A 44 -17.41 -10.65 -15.95
C TRP A 44 -18.89 -10.62 -16.34
N SER A 45 -19.77 -10.54 -15.36
CA SER A 45 -21.22 -10.39 -15.55
C SER A 45 -21.62 -8.92 -15.74
N TYR A 46 -22.51 -8.62 -16.68
CA TYR A 46 -23.05 -7.26 -16.87
C TYR A 46 -24.01 -6.91 -15.73
N ALA A 47 -23.79 -5.77 -15.07
CA ALA A 47 -24.56 -5.36 -13.89
C ALA A 47 -25.98 -4.83 -14.20
N GLY A 48 -26.39 -4.76 -15.47
CA GLY A 48 -27.62 -4.08 -15.89
C GLY A 48 -27.54 -2.54 -15.85
N LEU A 49 -26.36 -2.00 -15.58
CA LEU A 49 -26.11 -0.57 -15.34
C LEU A 49 -25.32 0.05 -16.50
N GLN A 50 -25.94 1.00 -17.20
CA GLN A 50 -25.33 1.82 -18.26
C GLN A 50 -25.69 3.30 -18.12
N GLY A 51 -24.86 4.18 -18.65
CA GLY A 51 -25.11 5.63 -18.64
C GLY A 51 -23.82 6.45 -18.72
N ALA A 52 -23.88 7.72 -18.30
CA ALA A 52 -22.72 8.58 -18.24
C ALA A 52 -21.94 8.31 -16.93
N LEU A 53 -20.76 7.69 -17.04
CA LEU A 53 -19.86 7.52 -15.92
C LEU A 53 -19.03 8.79 -15.72
N ALA A 54 -19.35 9.52 -14.67
CA ALA A 54 -18.63 10.69 -14.21
C ALA A 54 -17.58 10.33 -13.15
N PHE A 55 -16.39 10.91 -13.27
CA PHE A 55 -15.40 10.95 -12.19
C PHE A 55 -15.45 12.31 -11.52
N VAL A 56 -15.73 12.32 -10.22
CA VAL A 56 -16.17 13.49 -9.46
C VAL A 56 -15.26 13.68 -8.25
N ARG A 57 -14.95 14.94 -7.90
CA ARG A 57 -14.41 15.30 -6.57
C ARG A 57 -15.47 16.07 -5.80
N ASP A 58 -15.81 15.61 -4.60
CA ASP A 58 -16.58 16.37 -3.62
C ASP A 58 -15.71 17.54 -3.15
N THR A 59 -16.17 18.78 -3.31
CA THR A 59 -15.42 20.00 -2.94
C THR A 59 -15.46 20.29 -1.44
N SER A 60 -16.42 19.72 -0.71
CA SER A 60 -16.60 19.89 0.74
C SER A 60 -15.79 18.88 1.55
N LYS A 61 -15.72 17.63 1.09
CA LYS A 61 -14.94 16.54 1.72
C LYS A 61 -13.54 16.37 1.12
N ASN A 62 -13.31 16.90 -0.09
CA ASN A 62 -12.15 16.60 -0.96
C ASN A 62 -12.03 15.11 -1.36
N THR A 63 -13.04 14.28 -1.09
CA THR A 63 -13.08 12.87 -1.52
C THR A 63 -13.40 12.77 -3.01
N GLN A 64 -13.15 11.60 -3.59
CA GLN A 64 -13.27 11.35 -5.03
C GLN A 64 -14.23 10.19 -5.23
N SER A 65 -15.05 10.20 -6.28
CA SER A 65 -15.99 9.11 -6.57
C SER A 65 -16.20 8.91 -8.06
N PHE A 66 -16.56 7.68 -8.42
CA PHE A 66 -17.20 7.36 -9.69
C PHE A 66 -18.71 7.40 -9.48
N GLN A 67 -19.45 8.01 -10.41
CA GLN A 67 -20.91 8.14 -10.36
C GLN A 67 -21.48 7.87 -11.76
N LEU A 68 -22.38 6.90 -11.89
CA LEU A 68 -23.06 6.58 -13.15
C LEU A 68 -24.42 7.28 -13.17
N VAL A 69 -24.63 8.17 -14.15
CA VAL A 69 -25.89 8.89 -14.35
C VAL A 69 -26.73 8.18 -15.41
N ASP A 70 -28.00 7.93 -15.07
CA ASP A 70 -29.03 7.41 -15.96
C ASP A 70 -29.29 8.38 -17.13
N LEU A 71 -28.93 7.96 -18.34
CA LEU A 71 -29.18 8.75 -19.56
C LEU A 71 -30.49 8.37 -20.26
N ASP A 72 -30.95 7.13 -20.08
CA ASP A 72 -32.19 6.63 -20.68
C ASP A 72 -33.39 7.22 -19.92
N GLY A 73 -33.37 7.14 -18.58
CA GLY A 73 -34.44 7.63 -17.71
C GLY A 73 -34.19 9.00 -17.06
N THR A 74 -34.70 9.15 -15.84
CA THR A 74 -34.66 10.37 -15.01
C THR A 74 -34.13 10.10 -13.59
N ARG A 75 -33.61 8.89 -13.31
CA ARG A 75 -33.24 8.46 -11.95
C ARG A 75 -32.03 9.18 -11.35
N GLY A 76 -31.32 10.01 -12.13
CA GLY A 76 -30.11 10.70 -11.68
C GLY A 76 -28.93 9.73 -11.55
N VAL A 77 -28.20 9.78 -10.44
CA VAL A 77 -27.10 8.84 -10.15
C VAL A 77 -27.69 7.48 -9.76
N ILE A 78 -27.47 6.45 -10.58
CA ILE A 78 -27.97 5.08 -10.38
C ILE A 78 -26.91 4.12 -9.82
N TRP A 79 -25.64 4.53 -9.79
CA TRP A 79 -24.56 3.80 -9.15
C TRP A 79 -23.45 4.76 -8.73
N GLN A 80 -22.80 4.50 -7.59
CA GLN A 80 -21.69 5.29 -7.09
C GLN A 80 -20.66 4.40 -6.37
N PHE A 81 -19.38 4.74 -6.49
CA PHE A 81 -18.28 4.16 -5.71
C PHE A 81 -17.35 5.27 -5.21
N GLU A 82 -17.00 5.28 -3.93
CA GLU A 82 -16.04 6.23 -3.36
C GLU A 82 -14.60 5.71 -3.52
N VAL A 83 -13.73 6.53 -4.10
CA VAL A 83 -12.35 6.19 -4.41
C VAL A 83 -11.52 6.29 -3.12
N TYR A 84 -11.26 5.13 -2.51
CA TYR A 84 -10.43 5.01 -1.31
C TYR A 84 -8.95 5.30 -1.59
N LYS A 85 -8.21 5.66 -0.53
CA LYS A 85 -6.78 5.97 -0.64
C LYS A 85 -5.98 4.70 -0.94
N GLY A 86 -5.33 4.68 -2.10
CA GLY A 86 -4.55 3.52 -2.56
C GLY A 86 -5.35 2.54 -3.41
N LEU A 87 -6.55 2.91 -3.89
CA LEU A 87 -7.23 2.19 -4.97
C LEU A 87 -6.28 1.93 -6.15
N GLU A 88 -6.25 0.70 -6.63
CA GLU A 88 -5.54 0.33 -7.86
C GLU A 88 -6.55 0.23 -9.01
N TYR A 89 -6.26 0.89 -10.13
CA TYR A 89 -7.19 1.08 -11.24
C TYR A 89 -6.50 0.73 -12.57
N TYR A 90 -6.90 -0.41 -13.13
CA TYR A 90 -6.18 -1.12 -14.18
C TYR A 90 -6.83 -0.91 -15.54
N PRO A 91 -6.10 -0.45 -16.57
CA PRO A 91 -6.61 -0.31 -17.92
C PRO A 91 -6.40 -1.61 -18.71
N ASP A 92 -7.07 -2.69 -18.29
CA ASP A 92 -6.84 -4.06 -18.79
C ASP A 92 -7.00 -4.19 -20.32
N ARG A 93 -7.87 -3.37 -20.91
CA ARG A 93 -8.00 -3.15 -22.37
C ARG A 93 -8.29 -1.68 -22.64
N ALA A 94 -8.04 -1.22 -23.86
CA ALA A 94 -8.28 0.17 -24.26
C ALA A 94 -9.74 0.66 -24.08
N PHE A 95 -10.72 -0.26 -24.09
CA PHE A 95 -12.14 -0.02 -23.80
C PHE A 95 -12.64 -0.61 -22.48
N PHE A 96 -11.79 -1.32 -21.71
CA PHE A 96 -12.21 -2.00 -20.47
C PHE A 96 -11.22 -1.80 -19.34
N HIS A 97 -11.65 -1.17 -18.25
CA HIS A 97 -10.85 -0.97 -17.06
C HIS A 97 -11.47 -1.67 -15.85
N SER A 98 -10.65 -2.13 -14.90
CA SER A 98 -11.11 -2.75 -13.66
C SER A 98 -10.47 -2.17 -12.41
N PHE A 99 -11.08 -2.46 -11.26
CA PHE A 99 -10.54 -2.22 -9.93
C PHE A 99 -11.20 -3.14 -8.90
N ALA A 100 -10.56 -3.30 -7.74
CA ALA A 100 -11.14 -4.02 -6.61
C ALA A 100 -12.12 -3.13 -5.83
N ALA A 101 -13.32 -3.65 -5.56
CA ALA A 101 -14.21 -3.18 -4.50
C ALA A 101 -14.21 -4.22 -3.35
N ASP A 102 -14.93 -3.92 -2.27
CA ASP A 102 -14.89 -4.72 -1.04
C ASP A 102 -15.42 -6.17 -1.22
N GLU A 103 -16.38 -6.38 -2.12
CA GLU A 103 -17.04 -7.68 -2.34
C GLU A 103 -16.60 -8.40 -3.63
N CYS A 104 -16.21 -7.66 -4.67
CA CYS A 104 -15.81 -8.22 -5.97
C CYS A 104 -14.98 -7.23 -6.81
N MET A 105 -14.42 -7.70 -7.93
CA MET A 105 -13.85 -6.81 -8.94
C MET A 105 -14.98 -6.09 -9.71
N VAL A 106 -14.81 -4.78 -9.92
CA VAL A 106 -15.71 -3.93 -10.70
C VAL A 106 -15.03 -3.57 -12.02
N GLY A 107 -15.80 -3.59 -13.11
CA GLY A 107 -15.32 -3.33 -14.47
C GLY A 107 -16.14 -2.25 -15.16
N PHE A 108 -15.47 -1.38 -15.90
CA PHE A 108 -16.07 -0.35 -16.74
C PHE A 108 -15.79 -0.66 -18.21
N VAL A 109 -16.84 -0.88 -19.01
CA VAL A 109 -16.76 -0.93 -20.49
C VAL A 109 -17.12 0.45 -21.04
N PHE A 110 -16.25 1.05 -21.85
CA PHE A 110 -16.42 2.38 -22.43
C PHE A 110 -16.91 2.33 -23.88
N ALA A 111 -17.65 3.35 -24.31
CA ALA A 111 -18.06 3.51 -25.70
C ALA A 111 -16.94 4.05 -26.61
N ASP A 112 -15.89 4.65 -26.06
CA ASP A 112 -14.74 5.19 -26.81
C ASP A 112 -13.43 5.04 -26.03
N GLU A 113 -12.41 4.47 -26.67
CA GLU A 113 -11.10 4.18 -26.05
C GLU A 113 -10.28 5.44 -25.69
N ARG A 114 -10.52 6.55 -26.39
CA ARG A 114 -9.83 7.83 -26.15
C ARG A 114 -10.41 8.51 -24.93
N GLU A 115 -11.73 8.45 -24.76
CA GLU A 115 -12.39 8.85 -23.51
C GLU A 115 -12.02 7.93 -22.35
N ALA A 116 -11.98 6.60 -22.55
CA ALA A 116 -11.49 5.65 -21.55
C ALA A 116 -10.09 6.04 -21.06
N LYS A 117 -9.11 6.15 -21.97
CA LYS A 117 -7.75 6.61 -21.65
C LYS A 117 -7.74 7.96 -20.92
N THR A 118 -8.55 8.92 -21.35
CA THR A 118 -8.68 10.23 -20.70
C THR A 118 -9.20 10.13 -19.26
N LEU A 119 -10.13 9.20 -18.99
CA LEU A 119 -10.58 8.88 -17.63
C LEU A 119 -9.43 8.28 -16.82
N TRP A 120 -8.74 7.27 -17.33
CA TRP A 120 -7.63 6.60 -16.63
C TRP A 120 -6.47 7.54 -16.28
N GLU A 121 -6.07 8.42 -17.19
CA GLU A 121 -5.05 9.43 -16.93
C GLU A 121 -5.49 10.38 -15.79
N LYS A 122 -6.77 10.80 -15.78
CA LYS A 122 -7.31 11.66 -14.74
C LYS A 122 -7.44 10.97 -13.39
N VAL A 123 -7.92 9.72 -13.36
CA VAL A 123 -7.97 8.89 -12.14
C VAL A 123 -6.57 8.75 -11.58
N THR A 124 -5.65 8.16 -12.34
CA THR A 124 -4.25 7.92 -11.96
C THR A 124 -3.54 9.19 -11.47
N LYS A 125 -3.76 10.34 -12.13
CA LYS A 125 -3.19 11.65 -11.73
C LYS A 125 -3.74 12.14 -10.39
N ASN A 126 -5.01 11.93 -10.10
CA ASN A 126 -5.62 12.37 -8.84
C ASN A 126 -5.32 11.42 -7.67
N LEU A 127 -5.25 10.10 -7.89
CA LEU A 127 -4.81 9.16 -6.84
C LEU A 127 -3.34 9.40 -6.46
N LYS A 128 -2.46 9.60 -7.46
CA LYS A 128 -1.05 9.97 -7.21
C LYS A 128 -0.88 11.31 -6.48
N LYS A 129 -1.87 12.20 -6.52
CA LYS A 129 -1.88 13.44 -5.70
C LYS A 129 -2.21 13.12 -4.24
N ASP A 130 -3.24 12.32 -4.00
CA ASP A 130 -3.76 12.04 -2.66
C ASP A 130 -2.90 11.01 -1.88
N LEU A 131 -2.05 10.25 -2.58
CA LEU A 131 -0.93 9.51 -2.00
C LEU A 131 0.23 10.44 -1.57
N LYS A 132 0.53 11.50 -2.33
CA LYS A 132 1.60 12.46 -2.03
C LYS A 132 1.24 13.47 -0.94
N SER A 133 -0.03 13.70 -0.65
CA SER A 133 -0.43 14.38 0.58
C SER A 133 -0.15 13.49 1.80
N LYS A 134 0.81 13.92 2.64
CA LYS A 134 0.95 13.42 4.01
C LYS A 134 -0.41 13.48 4.71
N PRO A 135 -0.76 12.50 5.56
CA PRO A 135 -1.98 12.57 6.36
C PRO A 135 -1.91 13.83 7.23
N ALA A 136 -2.96 14.66 7.16
CA ALA A 136 -3.07 15.83 8.01
C ALA A 136 -3.42 15.37 9.43
N SER A 137 -2.39 15.18 10.26
CA SER A 137 -2.54 14.99 11.71
C SER A 137 -3.50 16.06 12.26
N GLU A 138 -4.53 15.64 13.01
CA GLU A 138 -5.65 16.49 13.40
C GLU A 138 -5.22 17.70 14.26
N LYS A 139 -4.92 18.81 13.59
CA LYS A 139 -4.73 20.10 14.26
C LYS A 139 -6.08 20.61 14.73
N LYS A 140 -6.40 20.29 16.00
CA LYS A 140 -7.56 20.81 16.75
C LYS A 140 -7.79 22.28 16.41
N LYS A 141 -9.03 22.61 16.02
CA LYS A 141 -9.45 23.98 15.70
C LYS A 141 -9.19 24.90 16.91
N LYS A 142 -8.16 25.75 16.84
CA LYS A 142 -8.15 27.03 17.55
C LYS A 142 -8.59 28.10 16.56
N ALA A 143 -9.69 28.77 16.88
CA ALA A 143 -10.18 29.89 16.10
C ALA A 143 -9.43 31.17 16.50
N SER A 144 -9.06 31.99 15.53
CA SER A 144 -8.70 33.40 15.72
C SER A 144 -9.07 34.19 14.48
N LYS A 145 -9.71 35.34 14.66
CA LYS A 145 -9.94 36.32 13.57
C LYS A 145 -8.60 36.87 13.05
N GLY A 146 -8.64 37.48 11.87
CA GLY A 146 -7.45 37.88 11.14
C GLY A 146 -6.56 38.91 11.85
N GLY A 147 -5.27 38.82 11.55
CA GLY A 147 -4.22 39.80 11.81
C GLY A 147 -3.14 39.64 10.73
N LYS A 148 -2.49 40.74 10.33
CA LYS A 148 -1.42 40.68 9.33
C LYS A 148 -0.19 40.01 9.95
N ILE A 149 0.41 39.04 9.27
CA ILE A 149 1.65 38.39 9.73
C ILE A 149 2.81 39.31 9.37
N ASP A 150 3.53 39.79 10.38
CA ASP A 150 4.76 40.57 10.20
C ASP A 150 5.99 39.65 10.17
N LYS A 151 7.06 40.07 9.50
CA LYS A 151 8.30 39.29 9.33
C LYS A 151 9.01 39.01 10.66
N SER A 152 8.79 39.84 11.67
CA SER A 152 9.30 39.64 13.03
C SER A 152 8.73 38.42 13.77
N MET A 153 7.62 37.83 13.29
CA MET A 153 7.02 36.63 13.88
C MET A 153 7.54 35.31 13.30
N ILE A 154 8.42 35.34 12.30
CA ILE A 154 9.08 34.14 11.78
C ILE A 154 10.37 33.90 12.58
N SER A 155 10.24 33.25 13.73
CA SER A 155 11.39 32.76 14.49
C SER A 155 12.14 31.68 13.71
N GLY A 156 13.45 31.53 13.96
CA GLY A 156 14.27 30.47 13.37
C GLY A 156 13.77 29.06 13.71
N PRO A 157 14.24 28.02 12.99
CA PRO A 157 13.88 26.63 13.27
C PRO A 157 14.25 26.25 14.72
N ALA A 158 13.39 25.47 15.38
CA ALA A 158 13.59 25.08 16.76
C ALA A 158 14.90 24.27 16.91
N SER A 159 15.75 24.64 17.88
CA SER A 159 16.98 23.91 18.18
C SER A 159 16.69 22.42 18.41
N GLY A 160 17.41 21.55 17.71
CA GLY A 160 17.19 20.09 17.73
C GLY A 160 16.16 19.57 16.72
N SER A 161 15.44 20.42 15.98
CA SER A 161 14.52 19.97 14.91
C SER A 161 15.18 19.62 13.58
N PHE A 162 16.52 19.70 13.48
CA PHE A 162 17.28 19.29 12.32
C PHE A 162 17.42 17.76 12.27
N VAL A 163 16.51 17.11 11.53
CA VAL A 163 16.62 15.68 11.21
C VAL A 163 17.71 15.51 10.16
N HIS A 164 18.83 14.90 10.56
CA HIS A 164 19.87 14.48 9.64
C HIS A 164 19.28 13.48 8.62
N VAL A 165 19.15 13.91 7.37
CA VAL A 165 18.81 13.03 6.26
C VAL A 165 19.99 12.09 6.04
N ALA A 166 19.74 10.78 5.99
CA ALA A 166 20.79 9.78 5.86
C ALA A 166 21.61 10.02 4.56
N HIS A 167 22.90 10.31 4.71
CA HIS A 167 23.77 10.66 3.60
C HIS A 167 24.71 9.50 3.28
N MET A 168 24.75 9.11 2.01
CA MET A 168 25.71 8.17 1.46
C MET A 168 26.48 8.87 0.36
N GLY A 169 27.76 9.15 0.63
CA GLY A 169 28.66 9.83 -0.30
C GLY A 169 29.92 9.00 -0.52
N TYR A 170 30.60 9.28 -1.63
CA TYR A 170 31.99 8.90 -1.83
C TYR A 170 32.84 10.15 -1.61
N ASP A 171 33.84 10.03 -0.75
CA ASP A 171 34.85 11.06 -0.49
C ASP A 171 36.21 10.53 -0.97
N GLU A 172 37.05 11.39 -1.54
CA GLU A 172 38.28 10.94 -2.22
C GLU A 172 39.36 10.51 -1.22
N ASP A 173 39.42 11.17 -0.05
CA ASP A 173 40.37 10.87 1.03
C ASP A 173 39.87 9.81 2.05
N GLN A 174 38.55 9.56 2.11
CA GLN A 174 37.92 8.69 3.14
C GLN A 174 37.07 7.55 2.57
N GLY A 175 36.90 7.47 1.25
CA GLY A 175 36.12 6.43 0.58
C GLY A 175 34.62 6.56 0.84
N PHE A 176 33.95 5.43 1.09
CA PHE A 176 32.49 5.42 1.21
C PHE A 176 32.01 5.85 2.61
N THR A 177 31.44 7.05 2.71
CA THR A 177 30.91 7.61 3.95
C THR A 177 29.39 7.43 4.03
N SER A 178 28.90 6.87 5.14
CA SER A 178 27.47 6.62 5.36
C SER A 178 27.02 7.09 6.74
N THR A 179 26.43 8.29 6.81
CA THR A 179 25.88 8.84 8.06
C THR A 179 24.39 8.50 8.16
N GLY A 180 24.02 7.78 9.23
CA GLY A 180 22.62 7.41 9.51
C GLY A 180 22.05 6.29 8.64
N VAL A 181 22.88 5.38 8.11
CA VAL A 181 22.44 4.19 7.34
C VAL A 181 22.73 2.91 8.13
N ASP A 182 21.89 1.90 7.92
CA ASP A 182 22.00 0.56 8.51
C ASP A 182 23.34 -0.13 8.09
N PRO A 183 24.13 -0.67 9.05
CA PRO A 183 25.43 -1.32 8.78
C PRO A 183 25.40 -2.45 7.73
N SER A 184 24.25 -3.07 7.48
CA SER A 184 24.08 -4.07 6.41
C SER A 184 24.43 -3.53 5.01
N TRP A 185 24.25 -2.22 4.77
CA TRP A 185 24.60 -1.60 3.49
C TRP A 185 26.12 -1.48 3.29
N THR A 186 26.85 -1.14 4.35
CA THR A 186 28.32 -1.03 4.30
C THR A 186 28.95 -2.39 3.98
N ALA A 187 28.42 -3.47 4.56
CA ALA A 187 28.83 -4.84 4.24
C ALA A 187 28.51 -5.22 2.78
N PHE A 188 27.32 -4.88 2.28
CA PHE A 188 26.94 -5.15 0.89
C PHE A 188 27.83 -4.40 -0.12
N LEU A 189 28.17 -3.13 0.13
CA LEU A 189 29.04 -2.36 -0.75
C LEU A 189 30.49 -2.88 -0.73
N GLY A 190 31.00 -3.30 0.43
CA GLY A 190 32.29 -4.00 0.51
C GLY A 190 32.30 -5.35 -0.22
N GLN A 191 31.16 -6.06 -0.26
CA GLN A 191 31.02 -7.27 -1.06
C GLN A 191 31.05 -6.99 -2.57
N LEU A 192 30.47 -5.87 -3.03
CA LEU A 192 30.56 -5.45 -4.44
C LEU A 192 32.00 -5.10 -4.82
N GLU A 193 32.74 -4.38 -3.97
CA GLU A 193 34.17 -4.10 -4.17
C GLU A 193 34.99 -5.40 -4.26
N ASN A 194 34.81 -6.33 -3.31
CA ASN A 194 35.48 -7.64 -3.34
C ASN A 194 35.09 -8.51 -4.54
N SER A 195 33.97 -8.23 -5.21
CA SER A 195 33.56 -8.90 -6.45
C SER A 195 34.20 -8.31 -7.72
N GLY A 196 35.08 -7.31 -7.57
CA GLY A 196 35.79 -6.65 -8.68
C GLY A 196 35.03 -5.49 -9.31
N ILE A 197 33.96 -4.98 -8.67
CA ILE A 197 33.22 -3.82 -9.15
C ILE A 197 33.94 -2.55 -8.66
N ASP A 198 34.44 -1.76 -9.62
CA ASP A 198 35.26 -0.59 -9.34
C ASP A 198 34.51 0.47 -8.53
N LYS A 199 35.18 1.10 -7.56
CA LYS A 199 34.55 2.03 -6.59
C LYS A 199 33.86 3.20 -7.29
N LYS A 200 34.40 3.64 -8.43
CA LYS A 200 33.82 4.72 -9.26
C LYS A 200 32.50 4.30 -9.92
N VAL A 201 32.37 3.03 -10.32
CA VAL A 201 31.11 2.47 -10.85
C VAL A 201 30.08 2.34 -9.73
N ILE A 202 30.48 1.91 -8.52
CA ILE A 202 29.60 1.87 -7.34
C ILE A 202 29.09 3.27 -6.97
N ALA A 203 29.94 4.30 -7.08
CA ALA A 203 29.56 5.69 -6.82
C ALA A 203 28.63 6.27 -7.90
N GLN A 204 28.83 5.93 -9.18
CA GLN A 204 27.99 6.38 -10.29
C GLN A 204 26.61 5.68 -10.28
N GLU A 205 26.59 4.35 -10.20
CA GLU A 205 25.38 3.53 -10.23
C GLU A 205 24.70 3.41 -8.84
N MET A 206 25.05 4.30 -7.89
CA MET A 206 24.60 4.22 -6.51
C MET A 206 23.06 4.29 -6.38
N GLU A 207 22.37 4.97 -7.30
CA GLU A 207 20.89 5.01 -7.33
C GLU A 207 20.29 3.66 -7.79
N PHE A 208 20.88 3.02 -8.81
CA PHE A 208 20.51 1.67 -9.23
C PHE A 208 20.77 0.64 -8.12
N ILE A 209 21.95 0.69 -7.47
CA ILE A 209 22.32 -0.19 -6.36
C ILE A 209 21.34 -0.02 -5.18
N LYS A 210 20.91 1.22 -4.88
CA LYS A 210 19.90 1.51 -3.84
C LYS A 210 18.51 0.94 -4.17
N ASP A 211 18.10 0.93 -5.43
CA ASP A 211 16.82 0.35 -5.85
C ASP A 211 16.87 -1.19 -5.94
N PHE A 212 17.97 -1.75 -6.48
CA PHE A 212 18.25 -3.19 -6.54
C PHE A 212 18.22 -3.83 -5.14
N ALA A 213 18.98 -3.29 -4.19
CA ALA A 213 19.06 -3.85 -2.85
C ALA A 213 17.74 -3.73 -2.08
N ARG A 214 16.93 -2.67 -2.30
CA ARG A 214 15.55 -2.59 -1.76
C ARG A 214 14.65 -3.70 -2.30
N LYS A 215 14.73 -3.98 -3.60
CA LYS A 215 13.93 -5.05 -4.25
C LYS A 215 14.35 -6.43 -3.77
N HIS A 216 15.65 -6.72 -3.71
CA HIS A 216 16.16 -8.02 -3.29
C HIS A 216 16.05 -8.29 -1.78
N THR A 217 16.24 -7.30 -0.91
CA THR A 217 16.02 -7.48 0.54
C THR A 217 14.54 -7.72 0.86
N ALA A 218 13.62 -7.08 0.15
CA ALA A 218 12.18 -7.37 0.26
C ALA A 218 11.84 -8.82 -0.13
N GLN A 219 12.49 -9.38 -1.16
CA GLN A 219 12.33 -10.80 -1.54
C GLN A 219 12.95 -11.76 -0.51
N GLN A 220 14.16 -11.51 -0.02
CA GLN A 220 14.78 -12.37 1.00
C GLN A 220 14.02 -12.32 2.34
N ALA A 221 13.43 -11.18 2.71
CA ALA A 221 12.56 -11.06 3.88
C ALA A 221 11.23 -11.83 3.77
N GLN A 222 10.83 -12.23 2.56
CA GLN A 222 9.71 -13.17 2.34
C GLN A 222 10.18 -14.64 2.44
N ALA A 223 11.35 -14.97 1.89
CA ALA A 223 11.94 -16.31 1.98
C ALA A 223 12.24 -16.73 3.44
N ALA A 224 12.59 -15.78 4.32
CA ALA A 224 12.85 -16.03 5.74
C ALA A 224 11.60 -16.33 6.61
N LYS A 225 10.40 -16.44 6.01
CA LYS A 225 9.14 -16.74 6.70
C LYS A 225 8.66 -18.18 6.50
N GLU A 226 9.51 -19.16 6.77
CA GLU A 226 9.03 -20.53 6.98
C GLU A 226 8.05 -20.59 8.17
N PRO A 227 6.95 -21.36 8.08
CA PRO A 227 6.02 -21.53 9.19
C PRO A 227 6.66 -22.36 10.29
N LYS A 228 6.93 -21.75 11.44
CA LYS A 228 7.42 -22.44 12.65
C LYS A 228 6.40 -23.52 13.06
N LYS A 229 6.72 -24.79 12.79
CA LYS A 229 5.97 -25.94 13.29
C LYS A 229 5.85 -25.84 14.82
N PRO A 230 4.68 -26.13 15.42
CA PRO A 230 4.54 -26.15 16.87
C PRO A 230 5.48 -27.22 17.46
N LYS A 231 6.08 -26.92 18.62
CA LYS A 231 6.89 -27.90 19.35
C LYS A 231 5.99 -29.07 19.82
N PRO A 232 6.48 -30.32 19.78
CA PRO A 232 5.73 -31.45 20.35
C PRO A 232 5.56 -31.27 21.87
N PRO A 233 4.48 -31.81 22.46
CA PRO A 233 4.27 -31.77 23.90
C PRO A 233 5.33 -32.60 24.64
N PRO A 234 5.64 -32.27 25.91
CA PRO A 234 6.61 -33.02 26.72
C PRO A 234 6.11 -34.45 27.00
N PRO A 235 7.01 -35.44 27.09
CA PRO A 235 6.64 -36.82 27.37
C PRO A 235 6.10 -36.99 28.81
N PRO A 236 5.15 -37.92 29.04
CA PRO A 236 4.62 -38.17 30.37
C PRO A 236 5.67 -38.79 31.30
N SER A 237 5.72 -38.32 32.55
CA SER A 237 6.64 -38.86 33.56
C SER A 237 6.29 -40.31 33.92
N ARG A 238 7.23 -41.23 33.66
CA ARG A 238 7.10 -42.66 33.97
C ARG A 238 7.09 -42.88 35.49
N ARG A 239 5.91 -43.13 36.08
CA ARG A 239 5.82 -43.68 37.44
C ARG A 239 6.49 -45.06 37.48
N THR A 240 7.29 -45.30 38.51
CA THR A 240 8.03 -46.55 38.74
C THR A 240 7.25 -47.51 39.64
N HIS A 241 7.03 -48.75 39.20
CA HIS A 241 6.72 -49.86 40.11
C HIS A 241 7.26 -51.21 39.59
N ALA A 242 8.10 -51.82 40.44
CA ALA A 242 8.42 -53.23 40.66
C ALA A 242 8.28 -54.29 39.53
N ALA A 243 9.41 -54.92 39.21
CA ALA A 243 9.54 -56.38 39.20
C ALA A 243 11.02 -56.79 39.47
N ASN A 244 11.18 -57.89 40.22
CA ASN A 244 12.23 -58.93 40.25
C ASN A 244 13.18 -59.01 39.01
N ASP A 245 14.40 -59.56 39.04
CA ASP A 245 15.19 -60.37 40.03
C ASP A 245 16.69 -60.36 39.56
N SER A 246 17.75 -60.88 40.24
CA SER A 246 17.98 -61.47 41.57
C SER A 246 19.50 -61.45 41.91
N THR A 247 19.91 -62.01 43.08
CA THR A 247 21.29 -62.46 43.47
C THR A 247 22.45 -61.41 43.47
N SER A 248 23.47 -61.47 44.34
CA SER A 248 23.73 -62.29 45.55
C SER A 248 24.87 -61.75 46.45
N SER A 249 24.70 -61.90 47.77
CA SER A 249 25.71 -62.21 48.82
C SER A 249 27.00 -61.39 49.05
N SER A 250 27.15 -60.86 50.27
CA SER A 250 28.39 -60.95 51.10
C SER A 250 28.02 -60.96 52.60
N ILE A 251 28.90 -61.43 53.50
CA ILE A 251 28.50 -62.10 54.77
C ILE A 251 29.42 -61.78 55.98
N THR A 252 28.84 -61.21 57.07
CA THR A 252 29.28 -61.25 58.51
C THR A 252 30.67 -60.62 58.87
N PRO A 253 31.14 -60.59 60.16
CA PRO A 253 30.55 -60.93 61.47
C PRO A 253 30.60 -59.83 62.58
N ALA A 254 30.11 -60.15 63.79
CA ALA A 254 30.10 -59.32 65.02
C ALA A 254 31.37 -59.52 65.92
N PRO A 255 31.46 -58.96 67.17
CA PRO A 255 30.95 -59.70 68.36
C PRO A 255 30.46 -58.77 69.54
N PRO A 256 30.64 -59.02 70.89
CA PRO A 256 29.66 -58.66 71.95
C PRO A 256 30.30 -57.66 72.99
N PRO A 257 30.09 -57.64 74.33
CA PRO A 257 29.07 -58.17 75.29
C PRO A 257 28.45 -56.98 76.11
N PRO A 258 28.14 -57.01 77.45
CA PRO A 258 27.77 -58.04 78.45
C PRO A 258 26.36 -57.70 79.06
N PRO A 259 25.95 -58.00 80.33
CA PRO A 259 26.38 -58.98 81.37
C PRO A 259 25.20 -59.98 81.64
N PRO A 260 24.71 -60.39 82.86
CA PRO A 260 25.11 -60.13 84.26
C PRO A 260 26.30 -60.97 84.75
#